data_AF-A0A0S8EFU1-F1
#
_entry.id   AF-A0A0S8EFU1-F1
#
_cell.length_a   1.000
_cell.length_b   1.000
_cell.length_c   1.000
_cell.angle_alpha   90.00
_cell.angle_beta   90.00
_cell.angle_gamma   90.00
#
_symmetry.space_group_name_H-M   'P 1'
#
loop_
_entity.id
_entity.type
_entity.pdbx_description
1 polymer ?
#
loop_
_entity_poly.entity_id
_entity_poly.type
_entity_poly.pdbx_seq_one_letter_code
_entity_poly.pdbx_strand_id
1 'polypeptide(L)'
;MRLRILQFPGTTCLALAAFLVVPGPLFGAPRKMAMPDFTKGDAIPEGATHDWTLGATGARGWMYSDKLVTADARQIRITKVEKGSPADGILAVGDVILGV
;
A
#
# COMPACT_ATOMS: atom_id res chain seq x y z
N MET A 1 2.44 82.91 2.81
CA MET A 1 0.98 82.94 2.59
C MET A 1 0.44 81.53 2.84
N ARG A 2 -0.41 81.37 3.86
CA ARG A 2 -1.01 80.10 4.29
C ARG A 2 -1.96 79.56 3.23
N LEU A 3 -2.02 78.24 3.03
CA LEU A 3 -3.32 77.56 2.98
C LEU A 3 -3.23 76.11 3.47
N ARG A 4 -4.23 75.79 4.31
CA ARG A 4 -4.45 74.56 5.06
C ARG A 4 -5.37 73.63 4.25
N ILE A 5 -5.10 72.33 4.39
CA ILE A 5 -6.05 71.21 4.62
C ILE A 5 -7.17 71.00 3.60
N LEU A 6 -7.21 69.80 3.01
CA LEU A 6 -8.48 69.07 2.88
C LEU A 6 -8.26 67.58 3.15
N GLN A 7 -8.84 67.11 4.26
CA GLN A 7 -9.03 65.69 4.56
C GLN A 7 -10.08 65.11 3.60
N PHE A 8 -9.90 63.87 3.16
CA PHE A 8 -11.01 63.03 2.72
C PHE A 8 -10.99 61.71 3.50
N PRO A 9 -12.09 61.35 4.17
CA PRO A 9 -12.22 60.11 4.92
C PRO A 9 -12.75 58.98 4.02
N GLY A 10 -12.36 57.75 4.35
CA GLY A 10 -13.23 56.59 4.14
C GLY A 10 -12.87 55.65 3.00
N THR A 11 -12.91 54.36 3.37
CA THR A 11 -13.27 53.21 2.52
C THR A 11 -12.18 52.80 1.52
N THR A 12 -11.46 51.70 1.74
CA THR A 12 -12.02 50.36 1.56
C THR A 12 -11.06 49.29 2.09
N CYS A 13 -11.63 48.27 2.74
CA CYS A 13 -10.95 47.10 3.29
C CYS A 13 -10.10 46.37 2.23
N LEU A 14 -8.78 46.30 2.44
CA LEU A 14 -7.96 45.23 1.87
C LEU A 14 -8.11 43.99 2.76
N ALA A 15 -8.99 43.07 2.38
CA ALA A 15 -8.99 41.71 2.90
C ALA A 15 -9.38 40.75 1.78
N LEU A 16 -8.49 40.58 0.80
CA LEU A 16 -8.62 39.49 -0.16
C LEU A 16 -8.05 38.23 0.50
N ALA A 17 -8.94 37.46 1.13
CA ALA A 17 -8.62 36.15 1.68
C ALA A 17 -8.22 35.20 0.53
N ALA A 18 -6.93 34.93 0.41
CA ALA A 18 -6.44 33.89 -0.47
C ALA A 18 -6.85 32.53 0.11
N PHE A 19 -7.89 31.92 -0.47
CA PHE A 19 -8.24 30.53 -0.22
C PHE A 19 -7.04 29.65 -0.56
N LEU A 20 -6.39 29.11 0.46
CA LEU A 20 -5.40 28.05 0.33
C LEU A 20 -6.12 26.83 -0.26
N VAL A 21 -5.98 26.62 -1.57
CA VAL A 21 -6.23 25.32 -2.19
C VAL A 21 -5.20 24.37 -1.58
N VAL A 22 -5.62 23.63 -0.55
CA VAL A 22 -4.84 22.49 -0.07
C VAL A 22 -4.99 21.41 -1.14
N PRO A 23 -3.93 21.04 -1.88
CA PRO A 23 -4.00 19.87 -2.74
C PRO A 23 -4.28 18.67 -1.84
N GLY A 24 -5.47 18.08 -1.96
CA GLY A 24 -5.79 16.81 -1.32
C GLY A 24 -4.82 15.73 -1.81
N PRO A 25 -4.58 14.66 -1.02
CA PRO A 25 -3.74 13.56 -1.47
C PRO A 25 -4.30 13.01 -2.78
N LEU A 26 -3.46 13.04 -3.82
CA LEU A 26 -3.68 12.30 -5.06
C LEU A 26 -3.68 10.82 -4.70
N PHE A 27 -4.87 10.26 -4.47
CA PHE A 27 -5.05 8.82 -4.41
C PHE A 27 -4.72 8.27 -5.81
N GLY A 28 -3.49 7.76 -5.96
CA GLY A 28 -3.07 7.07 -7.17
C GLY A 28 -4.01 5.91 -7.46
N ALA A 29 -4.32 5.68 -8.74
CA ALA A 29 -5.16 4.56 -9.14
C ALA A 29 -4.60 3.24 -8.59
N PRO A 30 -5.46 2.30 -8.16
CA PRO A 30 -5.03 1.02 -7.62
C PRO A 30 -4.13 0.33 -8.65
N ARG A 31 -2.87 0.12 -8.28
CA ARG A 31 -1.88 -0.51 -9.16
C ARG A 31 -2.27 -1.97 -9.29
N LYS A 32 -2.58 -2.42 -10.51
CA LYS A 32 -2.77 -3.85 -10.78
C LYS A 32 -1.48 -4.58 -10.41
N MET A 33 -1.52 -5.37 -9.34
CA MET A 33 -0.36 -6.12 -8.89
C MET A 33 -0.03 -7.18 -9.94
N ALA A 34 1.23 -7.23 -10.37
CA ALA A 34 1.70 -8.28 -11.28
C ALA A 34 1.66 -9.64 -10.55
N MET A 35 1.31 -10.70 -11.28
CA MET A 35 1.33 -12.06 -10.75
C MET A 35 2.76 -12.62 -10.87
N PRO A 36 3.46 -12.87 -9.76
CA PRO A 36 4.84 -13.36 -9.79
C PRO A 36 4.92 -14.85 -10.11
N ASP A 37 6.04 -15.27 -10.69
CA ASP A 37 6.43 -16.67 -10.86
C ASP A 37 7.62 -17.01 -9.94
N PHE A 38 7.30 -17.49 -8.73
CA PHE A 38 8.29 -17.83 -7.72
C PHE A 38 9.19 -19.01 -8.11
N THR A 39 8.75 -19.85 -9.04
CA THR A 39 9.60 -20.93 -9.58
C THR A 39 10.78 -20.41 -10.40
N LYS A 40 10.69 -19.16 -10.88
CA LYS A 40 11.76 -18.45 -11.60
C LYS A 40 12.50 -17.45 -10.71
N GLY A 41 12.17 -17.40 -9.43
CA GLY A 41 12.82 -16.51 -8.47
C GLY A 41 12.26 -15.09 -8.44
N ASP A 42 11.07 -14.84 -9.00
CA ASP A 42 10.40 -13.54 -8.84
C ASP A 42 10.21 -13.22 -7.35
N ALA A 43 10.27 -11.93 -7.00
CA ALA A 43 10.04 -11.47 -5.64
C ALA A 43 8.55 -11.28 -5.35
N ILE A 44 8.19 -11.30 -4.06
CA ILE A 44 6.88 -10.78 -3.63
C ILE A 44 6.84 -9.28 -3.98
N PRO A 45 5.77 -8.80 -4.65
CA PRO A 45 5.67 -7.39 -5.04
C PRO A 45 5.82 -6.43 -3.85
N GLU A 46 6.53 -5.32 -4.07
CA GLU A 46 6.68 -4.28 -3.05
C GLU A 46 5.32 -3.72 -2.61
N GLY A 47 5.15 -3.53 -1.30
CA GLY A 47 3.91 -3.06 -0.70
C GLY A 47 2.83 -4.13 -0.54
N ALA A 48 3.10 -5.40 -0.89
CA ALA A 48 2.19 -6.49 -0.57
C ALA A 48 2.21 -6.78 0.94
N THR A 49 1.14 -6.38 1.64
CA THR A 49 1.04 -6.50 3.10
C THR A 49 0.27 -7.73 3.56
N HIS A 50 -0.47 -8.37 2.65
CA HIS A 50 -1.33 -9.49 2.99
C HIS A 50 -0.61 -10.81 2.81
N ASP A 51 -0.38 -11.46 3.94
CA ASP A 51 0.26 -12.76 4.06
C ASP A 51 -0.70 -13.72 4.78
N TRP A 52 -0.76 -14.97 4.33
CA TRP A 52 -1.82 -15.91 4.68
C TRP A 52 -1.32 -17.03 5.58
N THR A 53 -2.14 -17.42 6.55
CA THR A 53 -1.92 -18.64 7.33
C THR A 53 -2.23 -19.86 6.46
N LEU A 54 -1.33 -20.84 6.41
CA LEU A 54 -1.50 -22.05 5.60
C LEU A 54 -2.16 -23.17 6.42
N GLY A 55 -3.33 -22.86 7.00
CA GLY A 55 -4.07 -23.76 7.88
C GLY A 55 -3.32 -24.10 9.18
N ALA A 56 -3.53 -25.32 9.69
CA ALA A 56 -2.93 -25.79 10.95
C ALA A 56 -1.46 -26.23 10.83
N THR A 57 -0.79 -25.93 9.71
CA THR A 57 0.60 -26.34 9.45
C THR A 57 1.61 -25.56 10.30
N GLY A 58 1.24 -24.38 10.79
CA GLY A 58 2.18 -23.43 11.41
C GLY A 58 3.12 -22.73 10.42
N ALA A 59 2.85 -22.86 9.12
CA ALA A 59 3.48 -22.06 8.08
C ALA A 59 2.60 -20.85 7.70
N ARG A 60 3.27 -19.79 7.28
CA ARG A 60 2.65 -18.65 6.59
C ARG A 60 3.22 -18.52 5.20
N GLY A 61 2.43 -17.98 4.29
CA GLY A 61 2.85 -17.79 2.93
C GLY A 61 2.12 -16.66 2.23
N TRP A 62 2.81 -16.13 1.24
CA TRP A 62 2.26 -15.13 0.34
C TRP A 62 1.78 -15.78 -0.94
N MET A 63 0.59 -15.43 -1.38
CA MET A 63 0.05 -15.81 -2.68
C MET A 63 -0.65 -14.62 -3.32
N TYR A 64 -0.67 -14.60 -4.64
CA TYR A 64 -1.35 -13.55 -5.38
C TYR A 64 -2.84 -13.48 -4.98
N SER A 65 -3.35 -12.28 -4.78
CA SER A 65 -4.78 -12.06 -4.64
C SER A 65 -5.19 -10.79 -5.36
N ASP A 66 -6.32 -10.83 -6.06
CA ASP A 66 -7.00 -9.63 -6.55
C ASP A 66 -8.19 -9.37 -5.64
N LYS A 67 -8.20 -8.22 -4.95
CA LYS A 67 -9.26 -7.83 -4.00
C LYS A 67 -9.60 -8.94 -2.99
N LEU A 68 -8.57 -9.56 -2.40
CA LEU A 68 -8.68 -10.66 -1.43
C LEU A 68 -9.26 -11.97 -2.01
N VAL A 69 -9.37 -12.09 -3.34
CA VAL A 69 -9.73 -13.32 -4.03
C VAL A 69 -8.48 -13.98 -4.57
N THR A 70 -8.29 -15.27 -4.23
CA THR A 70 -7.10 -16.07 -4.59
C THR A 70 -7.37 -17.06 -5.72
N ALA A 71 -8.46 -16.88 -6.50
CA ALA A 71 -8.86 -17.80 -7.57
C ALA A 71 -7.79 -17.97 -8.66
N ASP A 72 -6.96 -16.96 -8.89
CA ASP A 72 -5.88 -16.97 -9.86
C ASP A 72 -4.52 -17.37 -9.24
N ALA A 73 -4.44 -17.53 -7.92
CA ALA A 73 -3.21 -17.97 -7.27
C ALA A 73 -2.90 -19.42 -7.66
N ARG A 74 -1.69 -19.66 -8.15
CA ARG A 74 -1.17 -21.03 -8.42
C ARG A 74 0.09 -21.36 -7.64
N GLN A 75 0.64 -20.38 -6.93
CA GLN A 75 1.88 -20.51 -6.17
C GLN A 75 1.74 -19.82 -4.81
N ILE A 76 2.38 -20.40 -3.79
CA ILE A 76 2.50 -19.82 -2.46
C ILE A 76 3.98 -19.79 -2.10
N ARG A 77 4.52 -18.59 -1.84
CA ARG A 77 5.87 -18.42 -1.30
C ARG A 77 5.82 -18.53 0.21
N ILE A 78 6.56 -19.46 0.82
CA ILE A 78 6.64 -19.56 2.28
C ILE A 78 7.40 -18.36 2.84
N THR A 79 6.77 -17.65 3.78
CA THR A 79 7.31 -16.43 4.41
C THR A 79 7.71 -16.67 5.86
N LYS A 80 7.08 -17.64 6.53
CA LYS A 80 7.40 -18.02 7.91
C LYS A 80 7.08 -19.50 8.15
N VAL A 81 7.89 -20.13 9.00
CA VAL A 81 7.60 -21.44 9.60
C VAL A 81 7.81 -21.33 11.11
N GLU A 82 6.81 -21.67 11.90
CA GLU A 82 6.93 -21.67 13.35
C GLU A 82 7.69 -22.90 13.84
N LYS A 83 8.61 -22.71 14.79
CA LYS A 83 9.36 -23.82 15.41
C LYS A 83 8.42 -24.75 16.18
N GLY A 84 8.62 -26.06 16.05
CA GLY A 84 7.80 -27.11 16.66
C GLY A 84 6.42 -27.29 16.02
N SER A 85 6.13 -26.57 14.92
CA SER A 85 4.91 -26.76 14.16
C SER A 85 4.97 -28.00 13.25
N PRO A 86 3.84 -28.47 12.72
CA PRO A 86 3.85 -29.54 11.71
C PRO A 86 4.70 -29.25 10.47
N ALA A 87 4.93 -27.98 10.13
CA ALA A 87 5.79 -27.57 9.02
C ALA A 87 7.28 -27.46 9.38
N ASP A 88 7.65 -27.48 10.68
CA ASP A 88 9.03 -27.32 11.13
C ASP A 88 9.92 -28.47 10.62
N GLY A 89 11.05 -28.12 10.01
CA GLY A 89 11.97 -29.07 9.38
C GLY A 89 11.46 -29.73 8.07
N ILE A 90 10.23 -29.44 7.65
CA ILE A 90 9.65 -29.94 6.38
C ILE A 90 9.61 -28.82 5.34
N LEU A 91 9.11 -27.64 5.73
CA LEU A 91 9.08 -26.44 4.90
C LEU A 91 10.15 -25.46 5.38
N ALA A 92 10.68 -24.68 4.45
CA ALA A 92 11.60 -23.58 4.72
C ALA A 92 11.05 -22.24 4.20
N VAL A 93 11.50 -21.15 4.80
CA VAL A 93 11.24 -19.80 4.27
C VAL A 93 11.87 -19.72 2.88
N GLY A 94 11.05 -19.34 1.91
CA GLY A 94 11.43 -19.32 0.51
C GLY A 94 11.10 -20.58 -0.27
N ASP A 95 10.45 -21.58 0.31
CA ASP A 95 9.86 -22.64 -0.49
C ASP A 95 8.69 -22.11 -1.33
N VAL A 96 8.40 -22.80 -2.44
CA VAL A 96 7.29 -22.49 -3.34
C VAL A 96 6.36 -23.70 -3.39
N ILE A 97 5.16 -23.56 -2.84
CA ILE A 97 4.10 -24.56 -2.95
C ILE A 97 3.34 -24.30 -4.25
N LEU A 98 3.13 -25.34 -5.06
CA LEU A 98 2.38 -25.29 -6.30
C LEU A 98 1.02 -25.95 -6.13
N GLY A 99 -0.03 -25.28 -6.61
CA GLY A 99 -1.34 -25.93 -6.82
C GLY A 99 -1.35 -26.61 -8.19
N VAL A 100 -1.48 -27.94 -8.21
CA VAL A 100 -1.54 -28.77 -9.42
C VAL A 100 -2.96 -29.23 -9.73
#